data_AF-A0A926PP90-F1
#
_entry.id   AF-A0A926PP90-F1
#
_cell.length_a   1.000
_cell.length_b   1.000
_cell.length_c   1.000
_cell.angle_alpha   90.00
_cell.angle_beta   90.00
_cell.angle_gamma   90.00
#
_symmetry.space_group_name_H-M   'P 1'
#
loop_
_entity.id
_entity.type
_entity.pdbx_description
1 polymer ?
#
loop_
_entity_poly.entity_id
_entity_poly.type
_entity_poly.pdbx_seq_one_letter_code
_entity_poly.pdbx_strand_id
1 'polypeptide(L)'
;MAAKDEKTMQQEAHSSEVEKEPKTAKKSANSEVDNAPDIESLTEILHGDPTEIESEEAIDSIDEWVDFLKGHKEENIKELSASLKELKKLLKGKKTEASQIVEVLAKLGEQTNAIGDEAGRGVKGPMHTLGKALITFSHKIERAAAKAEKEA
;
A
#
# COMPACT_ATOMS: atom_id res chain seq x y z
N MET A 1 -14.76 -58.37 -24.65
CA MET A 1 -13.50 -59.11 -24.91
C MET A 1 -13.07 -58.84 -26.35
N ALA A 2 -11.77 -58.57 -26.56
CA ALA A 2 -11.02 -58.34 -27.82
C ALA A 2 -11.36 -57.03 -28.60
N ALA A 3 -10.53 -55.98 -28.67
CA ALA A 3 -9.11 -55.79 -29.07
C ALA A 3 -8.90 -55.70 -30.60
N LYS A 4 -8.49 -54.52 -31.11
CA LYS A 4 -7.19 -54.25 -31.78
C LYS A 4 -7.16 -52.97 -32.64
N ASP A 5 -6.05 -52.26 -32.48
CA ASP A 5 -5.45 -51.13 -33.19
C ASP A 5 -5.18 -51.33 -34.70
N GLU A 6 -5.13 -50.22 -35.47
CA GLU A 6 -4.11 -49.90 -36.52
C GLU A 6 -4.27 -48.42 -37.00
N LYS A 7 -3.43 -47.46 -36.58
CA LYS A 7 -2.22 -46.89 -37.21
C LYS A 7 -2.40 -46.24 -38.60
N THR A 8 -2.11 -44.93 -38.71
CA THR A 8 -1.22 -44.36 -39.75
C THR A 8 -0.69 -42.99 -39.29
N MET A 9 0.57 -42.77 -39.66
CA MET A 9 1.57 -41.85 -39.15
C MET A 9 1.88 -40.84 -40.27
N GLN A 10 1.99 -39.55 -39.97
CA GLN A 10 2.83 -38.63 -40.75
C GLN A 10 3.56 -37.64 -39.83
N GLN A 11 4.77 -37.36 -40.27
CA GLN A 11 5.96 -36.87 -39.58
C GLN A 11 6.27 -35.44 -40.07
N GLU A 12 6.99 -34.68 -39.25
CA GLU A 12 7.84 -33.51 -39.59
C GLU A 12 7.12 -32.22 -40.03
N ALA A 13 7.53 -31.02 -39.63
CA ALA A 13 8.88 -30.54 -39.44
C ALA A 13 9.02 -29.48 -38.32
N HIS A 14 10.20 -29.49 -37.71
CA HIS A 14 10.76 -28.43 -36.88
C HIS A 14 11.17 -27.19 -37.70
N SER A 15 11.35 -26.08 -36.99
CA SER A 15 12.11 -24.86 -37.33
C SER A 15 11.40 -23.76 -38.11
N SER A 16 11.10 -22.68 -37.39
CA SER A 16 11.34 -21.30 -37.81
C SER A 16 11.48 -20.43 -36.57
N GLU A 17 12.72 -20.32 -36.09
CA GLU A 17 13.21 -19.16 -35.36
C GLU A 17 13.11 -17.94 -36.31
N VAL A 18 12.57 -16.80 -35.84
CA VAL A 18 13.04 -15.44 -36.17
C VAL A 18 12.41 -14.45 -35.17
N GLU A 19 13.33 -13.86 -34.44
CA GLU A 19 13.37 -12.69 -33.57
C GLU A 19 12.75 -11.38 -34.12
N LYS A 20 12.53 -10.41 -33.21
CA LYS A 20 12.33 -8.93 -33.38
C LYS A 20 10.92 -8.48 -33.79
N GLU A 21 10.25 -7.52 -33.13
CA GLU A 21 10.60 -6.46 -32.19
C GLU A 21 9.32 -6.05 -31.41
N PRO A 22 9.44 -5.44 -30.21
CA PRO A 22 8.32 -4.98 -29.41
C PRO A 22 7.93 -3.54 -29.77
N LYS A 23 6.72 -3.33 -30.31
CA LYS A 23 6.09 -1.99 -30.47
C LYS A 23 4.60 -2.23 -30.26
N THR A 24 3.96 -1.80 -29.19
CA THR A 24 3.84 -0.40 -28.78
C THR A 24 3.51 -0.33 -27.29
N ALA A 25 4.41 0.27 -26.51
CA ALA A 25 4.06 0.88 -25.23
C ALA A 25 3.04 1.99 -25.52
N LYS A 26 1.77 1.72 -25.26
CA LYS A 26 0.73 2.75 -25.22
C LYS A 26 0.82 3.45 -23.87
N LYS A 27 1.80 4.34 -23.75
CA LYS A 27 1.80 5.45 -22.80
C LYS A 27 0.58 6.32 -23.13
N SER A 28 -0.50 6.14 -22.38
CA SER A 28 -1.68 7.03 -22.39
C SER A 28 -2.53 6.79 -21.14
N ALA A 29 -2.05 7.31 -20.02
CA ALA A 29 -2.89 7.96 -19.03
C ALA A 29 -2.01 9.01 -18.33
N ASN A 30 -2.17 10.24 -18.82
CA ASN A 30 -1.99 11.52 -18.16
C ASN A 30 -1.13 11.57 -16.88
N SER A 31 -0.08 12.39 -16.96
CA SER A 31 0.83 12.84 -15.91
C SER A 31 0.17 13.23 -14.58
N GLU A 32 0.21 12.32 -13.61
CA GLU A 32 0.10 12.63 -12.17
C GLU A 32 1.00 11.71 -11.30
N VAL A 33 1.58 10.64 -11.90
CA VAL A 33 2.32 9.58 -11.19
C VAL A 33 3.79 9.94 -10.91
N ASP A 34 4.37 10.96 -11.56
CA ASP A 34 5.78 11.34 -11.36
C ASP A 34 6.07 11.96 -9.97
N ASN A 35 5.04 12.24 -9.15
CA ASN A 35 5.19 12.78 -7.79
C ASN A 35 4.33 12.01 -6.77
N ALA A 36 3.99 10.75 -7.05
CA ALA A 36 3.30 9.92 -6.07
C ALA A 36 4.28 9.50 -4.95
N PRO A 37 3.90 9.63 -3.67
CA PRO A 37 4.70 9.13 -2.57
C PRO A 37 4.92 7.62 -2.68
N ASP A 38 6.07 7.16 -2.22
CA ASP A 38 6.47 5.75 -2.34
C ASP A 38 5.70 4.86 -1.34
N ILE A 39 4.82 4.01 -1.87
CA ILE A 39 4.04 3.04 -1.10
C ILE A 39 4.93 1.95 -0.51
N GLU A 40 5.94 1.48 -1.25
CA GLU A 40 6.81 0.39 -0.82
C GLU A 40 7.68 0.85 0.34
N SER A 41 8.29 2.03 0.21
CA SER A 41 9.08 2.64 1.29
C SER A 41 8.26 2.85 2.57
N LEU A 42 7.05 3.41 2.48
CA LEU A 42 6.19 3.58 3.65
C LEU A 42 5.79 2.22 4.26
N THR A 43 5.52 1.22 3.42
CA THR A 43 5.19 -0.12 3.89
C THR A 43 6.36 -0.75 4.67
N GLU A 44 7.59 -0.58 4.21
CA GLU A 44 8.79 -1.06 4.91
C GLU A 44 8.95 -0.39 6.28
N ILE A 45 8.75 0.92 6.36
CA ILE A 45 8.77 1.67 7.63
C ILE A 45 7.71 1.12 8.60
N LEU A 46 6.48 0.90 8.14
CA LEU A 46 5.39 0.34 8.95
C LEU A 46 5.61 -1.14 9.36
N HIS A 47 6.49 -1.85 8.66
CA HIS A 47 6.95 -3.17 9.08
C HIS A 47 8.05 -3.13 10.15
N GLY A 48 8.68 -1.98 10.38
CA GLY A 48 9.69 -1.75 11.42
C GLY A 48 9.14 -1.67 12.85
N ASP A 49 10.00 -1.23 13.77
CA ASP A 49 9.68 -0.99 15.19
C ASP A 49 9.13 0.43 15.39
N PRO A 50 7.94 0.61 16.01
CA PRO A 50 7.37 1.93 16.24
C PRO A 50 8.17 2.83 17.17
N THR A 51 9.06 2.27 18.00
CA THR A 51 9.91 3.05 18.92
C THR A 51 11.13 3.65 18.24
N GLU A 52 11.45 3.21 17.02
CA GLU A 52 12.60 3.69 16.24
C GLU A 52 12.22 4.82 15.27
N ILE A 53 10.93 5.11 15.10
CA ILE A 53 10.47 6.17 14.19
C ILE A 53 10.47 7.51 14.89
N GLU A 54 11.22 8.46 14.35
CA GLU A 54 11.19 9.84 14.84
C GLU A 54 9.90 10.54 14.45
N SER A 55 9.34 11.33 15.37
CA SER A 55 8.07 12.01 15.13
C SER A 55 8.13 13.01 13.97
N GLU A 56 9.28 13.64 13.74
CA GLU A 56 9.48 14.57 12.63
C GLU A 56 9.46 13.85 11.28
N GLU A 57 10.17 12.73 11.15
CA GLU A 57 10.16 11.88 9.94
C GLU A 57 8.74 11.39 9.60
N ALA A 58 8.00 10.93 10.60
CA ALA A 58 6.60 10.51 10.42
C ALA A 58 5.71 11.68 9.97
N ILE A 59 5.91 12.88 10.53
CA ILE A 59 5.15 14.07 10.16
C ILE A 59 5.44 14.50 8.71
N ASP A 60 6.70 14.45 8.29
CA ASP A 60 7.11 14.83 6.94
C ASP A 60 6.55 13.85 5.91
N SER A 61 6.61 12.54 6.20
CA SER A 61 5.95 11.52 5.36
C SER A 61 4.45 11.78 5.25
N ILE A 62 3.75 12.07 6.35
CA ILE A 62 2.32 12.42 6.31
C ILE A 62 2.05 13.66 5.46
N ASP A 63 2.91 14.67 5.51
CA ASP A 63 2.75 15.89 4.70
C ASP A 63 2.86 15.61 3.20
N GLU A 64 3.81 14.78 2.80
CA GLU A 64 3.96 14.34 1.41
C GLU A 64 2.68 13.64 0.91
N TRP A 65 2.15 12.71 1.70
CA TRP A 65 0.91 12.02 1.39
C TRP A 65 -0.30 12.95 1.36
N VAL A 66 -0.42 13.86 2.32
CA VAL A 66 -1.51 14.85 2.33
C VAL A 66 -1.44 15.74 1.10
N ASP A 67 -0.25 16.17 0.70
CA ASP A 67 -0.04 17.03 -0.46
C ASP A 67 -0.38 16.32 -1.77
N PHE A 68 0.05 15.07 -1.92
CA PHE A 68 -0.33 14.23 -3.05
C PHE A 68 -1.85 14.08 -3.16
N LEU A 69 -2.55 13.80 -2.05
CA LEU A 69 -3.99 13.56 -2.06
C LEU A 69 -4.84 14.82 -2.30
N LYS A 70 -4.29 16.04 -2.20
CA LYS A 70 -5.05 17.30 -2.38
C LYS A 70 -5.69 17.46 -3.75
N GLY A 71 -5.10 16.86 -4.80
CA GLY A 71 -5.61 16.95 -6.17
C GLY A 71 -6.89 16.13 -6.42
N HIS A 72 -7.14 15.13 -5.57
CA HIS A 72 -8.21 14.16 -5.75
C HIS A 72 -9.56 14.69 -5.25
N LYS A 73 -10.64 14.30 -5.93
CA LYS A 73 -12.00 14.82 -5.68
C LYS A 73 -12.92 13.80 -5.03
N GLU A 74 -12.54 12.54 -5.08
CA GLU A 74 -13.22 11.39 -4.53
C GLU A 74 -13.38 11.53 -3.02
N GLU A 75 -14.56 11.16 -2.51
CA GLU A 75 -14.91 11.35 -1.10
C GLU A 75 -14.03 10.51 -0.17
N ASN A 76 -13.85 9.23 -0.50
CA ASN A 76 -12.96 8.31 0.22
C ASN A 76 -11.51 8.83 0.30
N ILE A 77 -10.99 9.47 -0.76
CA ILE A 77 -9.65 10.08 -0.75
C ILE A 77 -9.58 11.33 0.15
N LYS A 78 -10.62 12.16 0.15
CA LYS A 78 -10.71 13.32 1.06
C LYS A 78 -10.77 12.90 2.52
N GLU A 79 -11.51 11.83 2.82
CA GLU A 79 -11.58 11.27 4.16
C GLU A 79 -10.23 10.70 4.61
N LEU A 80 -9.51 9.99 3.73
CA LEU A 80 -8.16 9.52 3.99
C LEU A 80 -7.22 10.70 4.30
N SER A 81 -7.23 11.76 3.48
CA SER A 81 -6.45 12.99 3.70
C SER A 81 -6.80 13.67 5.03
N ALA A 82 -8.06 13.66 5.44
CA ALA A 82 -8.48 14.22 6.72
C ALA A 82 -7.93 13.41 7.90
N SER A 83 -7.99 12.08 7.84
CA SER A 83 -7.43 11.20 8.87
C SER A 83 -5.90 11.28 8.95
N LEU A 84 -5.21 11.50 7.82
CA LEU A 84 -3.76 11.78 7.82
C LEU A 84 -3.43 13.09 8.56
N LYS A 85 -4.21 14.16 8.32
CA LYS A 85 -4.04 15.44 9.04
C LYS A 85 -4.32 15.30 10.54
N GLU A 86 -5.27 14.45 10.90
CA GLU A 86 -5.54 14.11 12.30
C GLU A 86 -4.34 13.40 12.94
N LEU A 87 -3.79 12.37 12.28
CA LEU A 87 -2.59 11.68 12.74
C LEU A 87 -1.42 12.67 12.93
N LYS A 88 -1.17 13.55 11.97
CA LYS A 88 -0.16 14.61 12.08
C LYS A 88 -0.38 15.49 13.32
N LYS A 89 -1.63 15.89 13.60
CA LYS A 89 -1.96 16.71 14.77
C LYS A 89 -1.65 15.96 16.07
N LEU A 90 -1.96 14.68 16.13
CA LEU A 90 -1.67 13.80 17.26
C LEU A 90 -0.16 13.68 17.49
N LEU A 91 0.63 13.46 16.44
CA LEU A 91 2.10 13.38 16.54
C LEU A 91 2.76 14.69 16.99
N LYS A 92 2.17 15.84 16.67
CA LYS A 92 2.63 17.16 17.18
C LYS A 92 2.22 17.42 18.65
N GLY A 93 1.30 16.64 19.19
CA GLY A 93 0.77 16.81 20.53
C GLY A 93 1.71 16.27 21.61
N LYS A 94 2.17 17.12 22.51
CA LYS A 94 3.07 16.73 23.62
C LYS A 94 2.45 15.80 24.66
N LYS A 95 1.13 15.63 24.65
CA LYS A 95 0.35 14.84 25.63
C LYS A 95 -0.66 13.92 24.94
N THR A 96 -0.38 13.57 23.69
CA THR A 96 -1.23 12.65 22.95
C THR A 96 -1.13 11.27 23.56
N GLU A 97 -2.28 10.64 23.81
CA GLU A 97 -2.31 9.25 24.28
C GLU A 97 -2.07 8.28 23.13
N ALA A 98 -1.32 7.21 23.39
CA ALA A 98 -1.01 6.20 22.38
C ALA A 98 -2.28 5.59 21.76
N SER A 99 -3.34 5.42 22.57
CA SER A 99 -4.65 4.92 22.12
C SER A 99 -5.26 5.77 20.99
N GLN A 100 -5.11 7.09 21.04
CA GLN A 100 -5.61 7.99 19.99
C GLN A 100 -4.85 7.79 18.68
N ILE A 101 -3.53 7.61 18.75
CA ILE A 101 -2.69 7.33 17.57
C ILE A 101 -3.07 5.97 16.96
N VAL A 102 -3.27 4.96 17.82
CA VAL A 102 -3.68 3.61 17.42
C VAL A 102 -5.02 3.64 16.67
N GLU A 103 -6.02 4.36 17.20
CA GLU A 103 -7.34 4.48 16.58
C GLU A 103 -7.25 5.11 15.18
N VAL A 104 -6.52 6.21 15.04
CA VAL A 104 -6.38 6.89 13.75
C VAL A 104 -5.61 6.05 12.73
N LEU A 105 -4.56 5.33 13.15
CA LEU A 105 -3.82 4.42 12.27
C LEU A 105 -4.66 3.22 11.81
N ALA A 106 -5.46 2.64 12.71
CA ALA A 106 -6.37 1.56 12.35
C ALA A 106 -7.40 2.04 11.30
N LYS A 107 -8.02 3.21 11.55
CA LYS A 107 -8.94 3.85 10.61
C LYS A 107 -8.29 4.14 9.26
N LEU A 108 -7.07 4.67 9.24
CA LEU A 108 -6.32 4.92 8.00
C LEU A 108 -6.11 3.62 7.22
N GLY A 109 -5.79 2.52 7.89
CA GLY A 109 -5.63 1.23 7.24
C GLY A 109 -6.93 0.70 6.64
N GLU A 110 -8.06 0.87 7.33
CA GLU A 110 -9.39 0.53 6.81
C GLU A 110 -9.77 1.35 5.58
N GLN A 111 -9.59 2.68 5.63
CA GLN A 111 -9.84 3.57 4.50
C GLN A 111 -8.95 3.22 3.30
N THR A 112 -7.67 2.93 3.54
CA THR A 112 -6.72 2.54 2.50
C THR A 112 -7.13 1.21 1.84
N ASN A 113 -7.60 0.24 2.64
CA ASN A 113 -8.12 -1.02 2.10
C ASN A 113 -9.38 -0.81 1.25
N ALA A 114 -10.31 0.04 1.70
CA ALA A 114 -11.54 0.36 0.97
C ALA A 114 -11.24 1.02 -0.39
N ILE A 115 -10.30 1.98 -0.42
CA ILE A 115 -9.81 2.57 -1.67
C ILE A 115 -9.20 1.48 -2.57
N GLY A 116 -8.41 0.57 -2.01
CA GLY A 116 -7.87 -0.58 -2.74
C GLY A 116 -8.94 -1.50 -3.34
N ASP A 117 -10.10 -1.64 -2.70
CA ASP A 117 -11.21 -2.45 -3.22
C ASP A 117 -11.92 -1.82 -4.41
N GLU A 118 -12.00 -0.50 -4.45
CA GLU A 118 -12.53 0.28 -5.57
C GLU A 118 -11.51 0.50 -6.69
N ALA A 119 -10.22 0.33 -6.39
CA ALA A 119 -9.13 0.62 -7.31
C ALA A 119 -8.97 -0.40 -8.45
N GLY A 120 -8.46 0.10 -9.59
CA GLY A 120 -8.13 -0.72 -10.75
C GLY A 120 -6.92 -1.65 -10.54
N ARG A 121 -6.71 -2.53 -11.53
CA ARG A 121 -5.56 -3.44 -11.57
C ARG A 121 -4.27 -2.63 -11.54
N GLY A 122 -3.35 -3.01 -10.65
CA GLY A 122 -2.06 -2.33 -10.44
C GLY A 122 -2.02 -1.43 -9.20
N VAL A 123 -3.16 -0.95 -8.71
CA VAL A 123 -3.25 -0.11 -7.49
C VAL A 123 -3.83 -0.89 -6.30
N LYS A 124 -4.80 -1.78 -6.57
CA LYS A 124 -5.45 -2.60 -5.54
C LYS A 124 -4.48 -3.33 -4.61
N GLY A 125 -3.49 -4.03 -5.19
CA GLY A 125 -2.52 -4.82 -4.42
C GLY A 125 -1.69 -3.95 -3.45
N PRO A 126 -0.98 -2.92 -3.95
CA PRO A 126 -0.24 -2.00 -3.11
C PRO A 126 -1.08 -1.34 -2.00
N MET A 127 -2.31 -0.89 -2.31
CA MET A 127 -3.21 -0.30 -1.31
C MET A 127 -3.60 -1.28 -0.21
N HIS A 128 -3.92 -2.53 -0.56
CA HIS A 128 -4.21 -3.57 0.43
C HIS A 128 -3.00 -3.93 1.28
N THR A 129 -1.80 -3.92 0.71
CA THR A 129 -0.56 -4.12 1.47
C THR A 129 -0.36 -2.99 2.47
N LEU A 130 -0.46 -1.75 2.02
CA LEU A 130 -0.29 -0.57 2.88
C LEU A 130 -1.36 -0.51 3.98
N GLY A 131 -2.62 -0.77 3.64
CA GLY A 131 -3.72 -0.77 4.61
C GLY A 131 -3.53 -1.80 5.73
N LYS A 132 -3.05 -3.00 5.38
CA LYS A 132 -2.69 -4.03 6.38
C LYS A 132 -1.48 -3.65 7.21
N ALA A 133 -0.48 -3.00 6.60
CA ALA A 133 0.72 -2.53 7.31
C ALA A 133 0.33 -1.49 8.37
N LEU A 134 -0.53 -0.52 8.03
CA LEU A 134 -1.05 0.49 8.97
C LEU A 134 -1.77 -0.14 10.19
N ILE A 135 -2.69 -1.08 9.95
CA ILE A 135 -3.39 -1.79 11.03
C ILE A 135 -2.41 -2.63 11.88
N THR A 136 -1.44 -3.27 11.24
CA THR A 136 -0.44 -4.06 11.98
C THR A 136 0.44 -3.17 12.84
N PHE A 137 0.83 -2.01 12.32
CA PHE A 137 1.65 -1.03 13.00
C PHE A 137 0.90 -0.38 14.18
N SER A 138 -0.40 -0.10 14.05
CA SER A 138 -1.22 0.38 15.17
C SER A 138 -1.20 -0.61 16.34
N HIS A 139 -1.35 -1.91 16.08
CA HIS A 139 -1.23 -2.93 17.13
C HIS A 139 0.18 -3.03 17.74
N LYS A 140 1.24 -2.70 16.98
CA LYS A 140 2.60 -2.64 17.55
C LYS A 140 2.73 -1.47 18.52
N ILE A 141 2.22 -0.30 18.17
CA ILE A 141 2.19 0.88 19.06
C ILE A 141 1.42 0.57 20.35
N GLU A 142 0.25 -0.04 20.24
CA GLU A 142 -0.56 -0.43 21.39
C GLU A 142 0.23 -1.34 22.35
N ARG A 143 0.92 -2.36 21.81
CA ARG A 143 1.77 -3.24 22.61
C ARG A 143 2.97 -2.53 23.22
N ALA A 144 3.61 -1.63 22.47
CA ALA A 144 4.76 -0.87 22.97
C ALA A 144 4.35 0.05 24.13
N ALA A 145 3.22 0.76 23.99
CA ALA A 145 2.66 1.60 25.04
C ALA A 145 2.31 0.78 26.30
N ALA A 146 1.61 -0.35 26.14
CA ALA A 146 1.25 -1.22 27.26
C ALA A 146 2.47 -1.86 27.96
N LYS A 147 3.62 -1.97 27.29
CA LYS A 147 4.88 -2.39 27.91
C LYS A 147 5.51 -1.25 28.70
N ALA A 148 5.59 -0.05 28.12
CA ALA A 148 6.14 1.13 28.78
C ALA A 148 5.40 1.45 30.10
N GLU A 149 4.06 1.27 30.14
CA GLU A 149 3.27 1.46 31.37
C GLU A 149 3.57 0.43 32.46
N LYS A 150 4.03 -0.77 32.11
CA LYS A 150 4.36 -1.83 33.09
C LYS A 150 5.77 -1.69 33.67
N GLU A 151 6.63 -0.94 32.98
CA GLU A 151 8.03 -0.73 33.35
C GLU A 151 8.25 0.63 34.06
N ALA A 152 7.25 1.50 34.06
CA ALA A 152 7.21 2.79 34.77
C ALA A 152 6.72 2.65 36.23
#